data_AF-A0A7Y2AMJ6-F1
#
_entry.id   AF-A0A7Y2AMJ6-F1
#
_cell.length_a   1.000
_cell.length_b   1.000
_cell.length_c   1.000
_cell.angle_alpha   90.00
_cell.angle_beta   90.00
_cell.angle_gamma   90.00
#
_symmetry.space_group_name_H-M   'P 1'
#
loop_
_entity.id
_entity.type
_entity.pdbx_description
1 polymer ?
#
loop_
_entity_poly.entity_id
_entity_poly.type
_entity_poly.pdbx_seq_one_letter_code
_entity_poly.pdbx_strand_id
1 'polypeptide(L)'
;MSDPFGGGDTDPFGGGKSVPTRRPAARRPVANAAATPKAQVNAQAQAPVSDVEARLQALLSDETTQTFINTPLNEALETVSRTHDIPIVLDRRALEEVGLTPDVPVTLSLKNVSLRSFMRLMLRGLQLTYMIKDEVLQITTVEVAQRNLIVKMHIFPKSLISKTDQIVRALQSTVQPATWDISGGPSSVVPIENVMAISATADVHDDVAEFLIKLEAAYEKSKSQNK
;
A
#
# COMPACT_ATOMS: atom_id res chain seq x y z
N MET A 1 -37.50 -17.33 36.34
CA MET A 1 -38.70 -16.45 36.39
C MET A 1 -38.91 -16.13 37.86
N SER A 2 -38.68 -14.93 38.38
CA SER A 2 -38.58 -13.60 37.75
C SER A 2 -37.82 -12.68 38.73
N ASP A 3 -36.96 -11.81 38.19
CA ASP A 3 -36.56 -10.52 38.78
C ASP A 3 -37.19 -9.44 37.85
N PRO A 4 -37.17 -8.11 38.09
CA PRO A 4 -36.55 -7.37 39.20
C PRO A 4 -37.33 -6.13 39.73
N PHE A 5 -36.97 -5.73 40.96
CA PHE A 5 -36.81 -4.38 41.53
C PHE A 5 -37.66 -3.18 41.02
N GLY A 6 -38.37 -2.56 41.98
CA GLY A 6 -38.91 -1.20 41.88
C GLY A 6 -38.56 -0.34 43.10
N GLY A 7 -38.13 0.90 42.84
CA GLY A 7 -38.46 2.09 43.62
C GLY A 7 -37.54 2.49 44.77
N GLY A 8 -36.68 3.48 44.54
CA GLY A 8 -35.95 4.23 45.56
C GLY A 8 -35.56 5.61 45.04
N ASP A 9 -36.53 6.52 44.99
CA ASP A 9 -36.36 7.93 44.63
C ASP A 9 -35.73 8.72 45.79
N THR A 10 -34.64 9.43 45.49
CA THR A 10 -34.25 10.63 46.25
C THR A 10 -33.70 11.67 45.27
N ASP A 11 -34.52 12.68 44.98
CA ASP A 11 -34.12 13.93 44.34
C ASP A 11 -33.89 15.01 45.43
N PRO A 12 -32.69 15.61 45.52
CA PRO A 12 -32.49 16.87 46.23
C PRO A 12 -32.39 18.03 45.23
N PHE A 13 -32.75 19.23 45.69
CA PHE A 13 -32.64 20.55 45.02
C PHE A 13 -33.92 21.12 44.39
N GLY A 14 -34.63 21.92 45.21
CA GLY A 14 -35.66 22.85 44.77
C GLY A 14 -35.17 24.30 44.66
N GLY A 15 -35.88 25.07 43.82
CA GLY A 15 -35.97 26.55 43.78
C GLY A 15 -34.82 27.26 43.05
N GLY A 16 -35.00 28.18 42.11
CA GLY A 16 -36.16 28.89 41.58
C GLY A 16 -35.71 30.30 41.14
N LYS A 17 -36.19 30.80 39.98
CA LYS A 17 -36.75 32.16 39.75
C LYS A 17 -36.56 32.72 38.32
N SER A 18 -37.71 33.24 37.84
CA SER A 18 -37.95 34.44 37.02
C SER A 18 -37.55 34.49 35.54
N VAL A 19 -38.60 34.41 34.71
CA VAL A 19 -38.72 34.92 33.33
C VAL A 19 -39.24 36.37 33.37
N PRO A 20 -38.80 37.26 32.45
CA PRO A 20 -39.61 38.40 32.08
C PRO A 20 -40.11 38.33 30.62
N THR A 21 -41.36 38.74 30.49
CA THR A 21 -42.22 38.86 29.32
C THR A 21 -41.82 40.04 28.41
N ARG A 22 -41.84 39.85 27.08
CA ARG A 22 -42.02 40.98 26.14
C ARG A 22 -42.76 40.54 24.87
N ARG A 23 -43.88 41.22 24.59
CA ARG A 23 -44.75 41.10 23.40
C ARG A 23 -44.30 42.09 22.29
N PRO A 24 -44.87 42.07 21.06
CA PRO A 24 -44.13 41.94 19.81
C PRO A 24 -44.06 43.25 18.99
N ALA A 25 -43.12 43.36 18.05
CA ALA A 25 -43.19 44.38 16.99
C ALA A 25 -42.51 43.95 15.69
N ALA A 26 -43.30 44.08 14.61
CA ALA A 26 -42.92 44.35 13.21
C ALA A 26 -42.09 43.32 12.43
N ARG A 27 -42.80 42.58 11.56
CA ARG A 27 -42.28 41.96 10.34
C ARG A 27 -41.86 43.01 9.32
N ARG A 28 -40.68 42.84 8.71
CA ARG A 28 -40.35 43.25 7.32
C ARG A 28 -38.99 42.65 6.87
N PRO A 29 -38.72 42.59 5.56
CA PRO A 29 -38.82 41.38 4.74
C PRO A 29 -37.49 40.66 4.50
N VAL A 30 -37.63 39.38 4.13
CA VAL A 30 -36.62 38.47 3.59
C VAL A 30 -35.82 39.11 2.44
N ALA A 31 -34.51 39.22 2.63
CA ALA A 31 -33.54 39.33 1.54
C ALA A 31 -32.44 38.29 1.76
N ASN A 32 -32.24 37.53 0.71
CA ASN A 32 -31.49 36.30 0.60
C ASN A 32 -29.98 36.55 0.77
N ALA A 33 -29.33 35.82 1.68
CA ALA A 33 -27.88 35.62 1.66
C ALA A 33 -27.59 34.22 2.23
N ALA A 34 -27.80 33.21 1.40
CA ALA A 34 -27.29 31.87 1.61
C ALA A 34 -25.75 31.93 1.62
N ALA A 35 -25.18 32.13 2.80
CA ALA A 35 -23.77 31.83 3.04
C ALA A 35 -23.68 30.32 3.31
N THR A 36 -23.45 29.57 2.24
CA THR A 36 -23.01 28.17 2.32
C THR A 36 -21.76 28.12 3.19
N PRO A 37 -21.71 27.33 4.27
CA PRO A 37 -20.44 27.05 4.93
C PRO A 37 -19.58 26.33 3.90
N LYS A 38 -18.50 26.97 3.46
CA LYS A 38 -17.42 26.28 2.74
C LYS A 38 -16.89 25.25 3.74
N ALA A 39 -17.42 24.03 3.66
CA ALA A 39 -16.78 22.86 4.20
C ALA A 39 -15.38 22.87 3.60
N GLN A 40 -14.41 23.28 4.42
CA GLN A 40 -13.01 23.03 4.17
C GLN A 40 -12.90 21.51 4.18
N VAL A 41 -13.07 20.93 2.99
CA VAL A 41 -12.68 19.56 2.70
C VAL A 41 -11.19 19.57 2.98
N ASN A 42 -10.84 19.04 4.15
CA ASN A 42 -9.47 18.89 4.58
C ASN A 42 -8.88 17.90 3.58
N ALA A 43 -8.25 18.44 2.54
CA ALA A 43 -7.48 17.70 1.57
C ALA A 43 -6.19 17.23 2.25
N GLN A 44 -6.35 16.34 3.23
CA GLN A 44 -5.34 15.33 3.54
C GLN A 44 -5.46 14.30 2.42
N ALA A 45 -5.08 14.77 1.23
CA ALA A 45 -4.67 13.91 0.14
C ALA A 45 -3.62 12.97 0.72
N GLN A 46 -3.83 11.68 0.51
CA GLN A 46 -2.86 10.62 0.77
C GLN A 46 -1.47 11.15 0.42
N ALA A 47 -0.57 11.18 1.40
CA ALA A 47 0.82 11.44 1.12
C ALA A 47 1.24 10.54 -0.05
N PRO A 48 2.08 11.01 -0.99
CA PRO A 48 2.74 10.07 -1.88
C PRO A 48 3.35 8.99 -0.99
N VAL A 49 3.34 7.73 -1.44
CA VAL A 49 4.22 6.65 -0.93
C VAL A 49 5.42 7.31 -0.26
N SER A 50 5.56 7.20 1.07
CA SER A 50 6.37 8.12 1.88
C SER A 50 7.68 8.42 1.15
N ASP A 51 8.15 9.67 1.11
CA ASP A 51 9.44 10.02 0.47
C ASP A 51 10.56 9.05 0.90
N VAL A 52 10.44 8.49 2.11
CA VAL A 52 11.29 7.43 2.64
C VAL A 52 11.11 6.10 1.91
N GLU A 53 9.90 5.59 1.72
CA GLU A 53 9.63 4.34 0.99
C GLU A 53 10.08 4.41 -0.48
N ALA A 54 9.84 5.55 -1.14
CA ALA A 54 10.32 5.78 -2.50
C ALA A 54 11.87 5.77 -2.57
N ARG A 55 12.52 6.37 -1.57
CA ARG A 55 13.98 6.33 -1.43
C ARG A 55 14.49 4.90 -1.18
N LEU A 56 13.85 4.13 -0.31
CA LEU A 56 14.20 2.73 -0.06
C LEU A 56 14.06 1.88 -1.34
N GLN A 57 12.99 2.10 -2.11
CA GLN A 57 12.79 1.42 -3.40
C GLN A 57 13.89 1.78 -4.41
N ALA A 58 14.38 3.02 -4.40
CA ALA A 58 15.49 3.44 -5.25
C ALA A 58 16.80 2.74 -4.86
N LEU A 59 17.13 2.67 -3.56
CA LEU A 59 18.33 2.00 -3.04
C LEU A 59 18.39 0.51 -3.38
N LEU A 60 17.23 -0.16 -3.55
CA LEU A 60 17.20 -1.55 -4.04
C LEU A 60 17.78 -1.72 -5.46
N SER A 61 17.94 -0.63 -6.21
CA SER A 61 18.54 -0.67 -7.55
C SER A 61 20.07 -0.59 -7.52
N ASP A 62 20.67 -0.25 -6.37
CA ASP A 62 22.11 -0.10 -6.22
C ASP A 62 22.84 -1.44 -6.41
N GLU A 63 24.05 -1.37 -6.97
CA GLU A 63 24.87 -2.56 -7.19
C GLU A 63 25.50 -3.05 -5.88
N THR A 64 25.49 -4.36 -5.68
CA THR A 64 26.09 -5.03 -4.52
C THR A 64 26.96 -6.19 -4.95
N THR A 65 28.07 -6.37 -4.21
CA THR A 65 28.97 -7.52 -4.34
C THR A 65 29.20 -8.09 -2.96
N GLN A 66 28.64 -9.27 -2.69
CA GLN A 66 28.71 -9.89 -1.37
C GLN A 66 28.85 -11.41 -1.50
N THR A 67 29.51 -12.00 -0.51
CA THR A 67 29.72 -13.45 -0.40
C THR A 67 29.44 -13.89 1.02
N PHE A 68 28.46 -14.78 1.15
CA PHE A 68 28.09 -15.46 2.38
C PHE A 68 28.31 -16.96 2.20
N ILE A 69 28.94 -17.59 3.18
CA ILE A 69 29.22 -19.03 3.16
C ILE A 69 28.83 -19.57 4.54
N ASN A 70 27.72 -20.30 4.60
CA ASN A 70 27.15 -20.81 5.84
C ASN A 70 27.00 -19.71 6.92
N THR A 71 26.61 -18.51 6.51
CA THR A 71 26.48 -17.34 7.38
C THR A 71 25.05 -17.27 7.94
N PRO A 72 24.84 -17.06 9.25
CA PRO A 72 23.51 -16.84 9.81
C PRO A 72 22.72 -15.75 9.08
N LEU A 73 21.43 -15.96 8.83
CA LEU A 73 20.58 -15.03 8.08
C LEU A 73 20.55 -13.64 8.73
N ASN A 74 20.43 -13.56 10.06
CA ASN A 74 20.50 -12.31 10.81
C ASN A 74 21.80 -11.52 10.57
N GLU A 75 22.96 -12.18 10.60
CA GLU A 75 24.27 -11.56 10.34
C GLU A 75 24.42 -11.12 8.88
N ALA A 76 23.93 -11.93 7.93
CA ALA A 76 23.92 -11.59 6.52
C ALA A 76 23.06 -10.33 6.26
N LEU A 77 21.87 -10.26 6.84
CA LEU A 77 20.98 -9.11 6.75
C LEU A 77 21.58 -7.86 7.42
N GLU A 78 22.23 -8.01 8.57
CA GLU A 78 22.90 -6.90 9.24
C GLU A 78 24.07 -6.34 8.40
N THR A 79 24.81 -7.22 7.73
CA THR A 79 25.88 -6.83 6.80
C THR A 79 25.32 -6.05 5.61
N VAL A 80 24.22 -6.53 5.02
CA VAL A 80 23.54 -5.83 3.93
C VAL A 80 22.99 -4.47 4.40
N SER A 81 22.38 -4.42 5.58
CA SER A 81 21.85 -3.20 6.20
C SER A 81 22.93 -2.14 6.36
N ARG A 82 24.09 -2.50 6.94
CA ARG A 82 25.23 -1.58 7.09
C ARG A 82 25.84 -1.14 5.77
N THR A 83 25.93 -2.04 4.80
CA THR A 83 26.57 -1.76 3.51
C THR A 83 25.77 -0.74 2.68
N HIS A 84 24.44 -0.82 2.75
CA HIS A 84 23.55 0.00 1.94
C HIS A 84 22.86 1.12 2.72
N ASP A 85 23.12 1.24 4.03
CA ASP A 85 22.47 2.20 4.93
C ASP A 85 20.93 2.11 4.88
N ILE A 86 20.43 0.87 4.90
CA ILE A 86 18.98 0.57 4.85
C ILE A 86 18.56 -0.07 6.17
N PRO A 87 17.49 0.41 6.83
CA PRO A 87 16.92 -0.28 7.98
C PRO A 87 16.25 -1.59 7.53
N ILE A 88 16.79 -2.72 7.98
CA ILE A 88 16.28 -4.06 7.68
C ILE A 88 15.73 -4.69 8.95
N VAL A 89 14.50 -5.17 8.91
CA VAL A 89 13.83 -5.83 10.04
C VAL A 89 13.42 -7.24 9.65
N LEU A 90 13.71 -8.21 10.51
CA LEU A 90 13.28 -9.59 10.34
C LEU A 90 11.96 -9.85 11.07
N ASP A 91 10.94 -10.29 10.35
CA ASP A 91 9.68 -10.74 10.93
C ASP A 91 9.85 -12.12 11.56
N ARG A 92 10.28 -12.11 12.83
CA ARG A 92 10.59 -13.35 13.58
C ARG A 92 9.38 -14.27 13.69
N ARG A 93 8.18 -13.70 13.84
CA ARG A 93 6.94 -14.46 13.94
C ARG A 93 6.65 -15.20 12.64
N ALA A 94 6.76 -14.51 11.50
CA ALA A 94 6.57 -15.15 10.20
C ALA A 94 7.57 -16.28 9.96
N LEU A 95 8.85 -16.11 10.37
CA LEU A 95 9.86 -17.16 10.30
C LEU A 95 9.52 -18.37 11.18
N GLU A 96 9.10 -18.14 12.42
CA GLU A 96 8.71 -19.21 13.35
C GLU A 96 7.51 -20.02 12.82
N GLU A 97 6.55 -19.36 12.16
CA GLU A 97 5.38 -20.01 11.55
C GLU A 97 5.77 -21.02 10.44
N VAL A 98 6.92 -20.82 9.79
CA VAL A 98 7.50 -21.77 8.80
C VAL A 98 8.63 -22.63 9.38
N GLY A 99 8.83 -22.61 10.70
CA GLY A 99 9.82 -23.44 11.40
C GLY A 99 11.26 -23.00 11.22
N LEU A 100 11.51 -21.74 10.83
CA LEU A 100 12.85 -21.17 10.67
C LEU A 100 13.27 -20.36 11.90
N THR A 101 14.58 -20.32 12.15
CA THR A 101 15.18 -19.42 13.13
C THR A 101 16.02 -18.35 12.43
N PRO A 102 16.30 -17.20 13.08
CA PRO A 102 17.18 -16.17 12.50
C PRO A 102 18.60 -16.64 12.21
N ASP A 103 19.04 -17.74 12.82
CA ASP A 103 20.39 -18.29 12.68
C ASP A 103 20.50 -19.30 11.51
N VAL A 104 19.42 -19.49 10.74
CA VAL A 104 19.43 -20.36 9.57
C VAL A 104 20.55 -19.93 8.60
N PRO A 105 21.41 -20.84 8.15
CA PRO A 105 22.55 -20.45 7.34
C PRO A 105 22.13 -20.12 5.91
N VAL A 106 22.71 -19.05 5.38
CA VAL A 106 22.64 -18.67 3.96
C VAL A 106 24.00 -18.85 3.30
N THR A 107 23.98 -19.31 2.05
CA THR A 107 25.18 -19.43 1.20
C THR A 107 24.88 -18.83 -0.17
N LEU A 108 25.54 -17.72 -0.49
CA LEU A 108 25.36 -17.00 -1.75
C LEU A 108 26.59 -16.17 -2.06
N SER A 109 27.10 -16.24 -3.29
CA SER A 109 28.17 -15.38 -3.77
C SER A 109 27.75 -14.75 -5.08
N LEU A 110 27.59 -13.43 -5.08
CA LEU A 110 27.21 -12.65 -6.26
C LEU A 110 28.08 -11.40 -6.35
N LYS A 111 28.36 -10.98 -7.58
CA LYS A 111 29.16 -9.79 -7.88
C LYS A 111 28.42 -8.92 -8.88
N ASN A 112 28.45 -7.61 -8.67
CA ASN A 112 27.89 -6.61 -9.58
C ASN A 112 26.41 -6.88 -9.96
N VAL A 113 25.58 -7.19 -8.96
CA VAL A 113 24.13 -7.39 -9.14
C VAL A 113 23.36 -6.32 -8.37
N SER A 114 22.14 -5.99 -8.77
CA SER A 114 21.31 -5.09 -7.97
C SER A 114 20.99 -5.68 -6.60
N LEU A 115 20.87 -4.84 -5.58
CA LEU A 115 20.46 -5.24 -4.23
C LEU A 115 19.12 -5.98 -4.25
N ARG A 116 18.17 -5.53 -5.08
CA ARG A 116 16.90 -6.20 -5.38
C ARG A 116 17.11 -7.67 -5.76
N SER A 117 18.00 -7.92 -6.72
CA SER A 117 18.29 -9.27 -7.22
C SER A 117 19.00 -10.10 -6.17
N PHE A 118 19.96 -9.49 -5.47
CA PHE A 118 20.71 -10.12 -4.39
C PHE A 118 19.77 -10.60 -3.28
N MET A 119 18.92 -9.71 -2.74
CA MET A 119 17.94 -10.04 -1.70
C MET A 119 16.98 -11.15 -2.16
N ARG A 120 16.42 -11.03 -3.36
CA ARG A 120 15.51 -12.05 -3.90
C ARG A 120 16.18 -13.42 -3.99
N LEU A 121 17.43 -13.49 -4.44
CA LEU A 121 18.18 -14.74 -4.58
C LEU A 121 18.59 -15.34 -3.23
N MET A 122 19.01 -14.50 -2.27
CA MET A 122 19.39 -14.91 -0.92
C MET A 122 18.21 -15.53 -0.16
N LEU A 123 17.03 -14.92 -0.26
CA LEU A 123 15.85 -15.31 0.51
C LEU A 123 15.08 -16.48 -0.12
N ARG A 124 15.22 -16.68 -1.44
CA ARG A 124 14.49 -17.72 -2.20
C ARG A 124 14.64 -19.12 -1.63
N GLY A 125 15.85 -19.49 -1.19
CA GLY A 125 16.12 -20.83 -0.65
C GLY A 125 15.39 -21.12 0.66
N LEU A 126 14.99 -20.07 1.37
CA LEU A 126 14.28 -20.13 2.65
C LEU A 126 12.78 -19.88 2.51
N GLN A 127 12.26 -19.74 1.28
CA GLN A 127 10.88 -19.35 1.01
C GLN A 127 10.50 -18.02 1.68
N LEU A 128 11.49 -17.13 1.81
CA LEU A 128 11.31 -15.78 2.32
C LEU A 128 11.31 -14.78 1.16
N THR A 129 10.76 -13.60 1.45
CA THR A 129 10.79 -12.43 0.57
C THR A 129 10.98 -11.17 1.41
N TYR A 130 11.00 -10.02 0.76
CA TYR A 130 11.02 -8.74 1.44
C TYR A 130 9.88 -7.84 0.97
N MET A 131 9.49 -6.89 1.80
CA MET A 131 8.58 -5.81 1.46
C MET A 131 9.04 -4.52 2.11
N ILE A 132 8.78 -3.38 1.46
CA ILE A 132 8.95 -2.08 2.08
C ILE A 132 7.66 -1.78 2.84
N LYS A 133 7.76 -1.62 4.15
CA LYS A 133 6.62 -1.36 5.02
C LYS A 133 7.10 -0.63 6.26
N ASP A 134 6.32 0.33 6.74
CA ASP A 134 6.63 1.09 7.96
C ASP A 134 8.03 1.73 7.88
N GLU A 135 8.40 2.22 6.69
CA GLU A 135 9.69 2.86 6.39
C GLU A 135 10.93 1.96 6.61
N VAL A 136 10.74 0.64 6.60
CA VAL A 136 11.83 -0.35 6.68
C VAL A 136 11.74 -1.40 5.58
N LEU A 137 12.86 -2.05 5.30
CA LEU A 137 12.89 -3.27 4.49
C LEU A 137 12.61 -4.47 5.39
N GLN A 138 11.36 -4.91 5.42
CA GLN A 138 10.93 -6.04 6.23
C GLN A 138 11.17 -7.36 5.48
N ILE A 139 11.90 -8.29 6.09
CA ILE A 139 12.07 -9.66 5.62
C ILE A 139 11.01 -10.53 6.27
N THR A 140 10.23 -11.24 5.47
CA THR A 140 9.07 -12.03 5.92
C THR A 140 8.84 -13.23 4.99
N THR A 141 7.85 -14.07 5.28
CA THR A 141 7.48 -15.19 4.42
C THR A 141 6.73 -14.71 3.18
N VAL A 142 6.74 -15.52 2.12
CA VAL A 142 5.97 -15.22 0.90
C VAL A 142 4.48 -15.09 1.22
N GLU A 143 3.95 -15.92 2.11
CA GLU A 143 2.53 -15.94 2.49
C GLU A 143 2.12 -14.65 3.22
N VAL A 144 2.96 -14.11 4.10
CA VAL A 144 2.67 -12.86 4.82
C VAL A 144 2.76 -11.68 3.85
N ALA A 145 3.78 -11.64 3.01
CA ALA A 145 3.91 -10.59 1.99
C ALA A 145 2.73 -10.59 1.02
N GLN A 146 2.22 -11.77 0.63
CA GLN A 146 1.06 -11.90 -0.25
C GLN A 146 -0.24 -11.34 0.32
N ARG A 147 -0.35 -11.23 1.65
CA ARG A 147 -1.50 -10.63 2.33
C ARG A 147 -1.38 -9.12 2.47
N ASN A 148 -0.20 -8.56 2.26
CA ASN A 148 0.06 -7.13 2.38
C ASN A 148 -0.23 -6.41 1.06
N LEU A 149 -1.53 -6.25 0.76
CA LEU A 149 -1.99 -5.53 -0.42
C LEU A 149 -1.85 -4.02 -0.21
N ILE A 150 -1.22 -3.35 -1.17
CA ILE A 150 -1.13 -1.91 -1.24
C ILE A 150 -1.94 -1.41 -2.44
N VAL A 151 -2.55 -0.24 -2.31
CA VAL A 151 -3.32 0.38 -3.38
C VAL A 151 -2.44 1.42 -4.08
N LYS A 152 -2.26 1.30 -5.40
CA LYS A 152 -1.63 2.34 -6.23
C LYS A 152 -2.57 2.78 -7.34
N MET A 153 -2.55 4.08 -7.61
CA MET A 153 -3.31 4.71 -8.68
C MET A 153 -2.39 4.94 -9.88
N HIS A 154 -2.74 4.39 -11.03
CA HIS A 154 -2.02 4.60 -12.29
C HIS A 154 -2.87 5.46 -13.23
N ILE A 155 -2.34 6.61 -13.65
CA ILE A 155 -3.02 7.52 -14.58
C ILE A 155 -2.60 7.18 -16.00
N PHE A 156 -3.58 7.08 -16.90
CA PHE A 156 -3.36 6.81 -18.32
C PHE A 156 -3.59 8.04 -19.19
N PRO A 157 -2.87 8.14 -20.32
CA PRO A 157 -3.19 9.09 -21.38
C PRO A 157 -4.64 8.94 -21.81
N LYS A 158 -5.33 10.07 -22.01
CA LYS A 158 -6.74 10.08 -22.46
C LYS A 158 -6.98 9.33 -23.77
N SER A 159 -5.95 9.19 -24.60
CA SER A 159 -5.98 8.42 -25.85
C SER A 159 -6.22 6.92 -25.66
N LEU A 160 -5.96 6.38 -24.46
CA LEU A 160 -6.11 4.96 -24.16
C LEU A 160 -7.42 4.61 -23.44
N ILE A 161 -8.25 5.60 -23.09
CA ILE A 161 -9.52 5.39 -22.36
C ILE A 161 -10.44 4.42 -23.11
N SER A 162 -10.49 4.50 -24.45
CA SER A 162 -11.34 3.61 -25.26
C SER A 162 -10.86 2.15 -25.29
N LYS A 163 -9.66 1.88 -24.78
CA LYS A 163 -9.03 0.55 -24.75
C LYS A 163 -8.85 0.03 -23.32
N THR A 164 -9.31 0.75 -22.30
CA THR A 164 -9.10 0.39 -20.89
C THR A 164 -9.46 -1.06 -20.60
N ASP A 165 -10.61 -1.55 -21.07
CA ASP A 165 -11.02 -2.95 -20.85
C ASP A 165 -10.06 -3.96 -21.49
N GLN A 166 -9.50 -3.65 -22.66
CA GLN A 166 -8.51 -4.51 -23.33
C GLN A 166 -7.19 -4.51 -22.57
N ILE A 167 -6.79 -3.34 -22.05
CA ILE A 167 -5.58 -3.18 -21.25
C ILE A 167 -5.71 -3.94 -19.94
N VAL A 168 -6.84 -3.83 -19.23
CA VAL A 168 -7.10 -4.57 -17.99
C VAL A 168 -7.02 -6.07 -18.24
N ARG A 169 -7.65 -6.59 -19.30
CA ARG A 169 -7.56 -8.02 -19.65
C ARG A 169 -6.15 -8.47 -20.00
N ALA A 170 -5.40 -7.65 -20.75
CA ALA A 170 -4.02 -7.94 -21.09
C ALA A 170 -3.14 -7.95 -19.83
N LEU A 171 -3.32 -6.97 -18.94
CA LEU A 171 -2.61 -6.87 -17.66
C LEU A 171 -2.89 -8.11 -16.81
N GLN A 172 -4.17 -8.46 -16.61
CA GLN A 172 -4.55 -9.62 -15.79
C GLN A 172 -4.11 -10.97 -16.37
N SER A 173 -3.87 -11.06 -17.69
CA SER A 173 -3.41 -12.29 -18.35
C SER A 173 -1.90 -12.38 -18.54
N THR A 174 -1.16 -11.30 -18.32
CA THR A 174 0.30 -11.25 -18.53
C THR A 174 1.09 -11.04 -17.24
N VAL A 175 0.59 -10.20 -16.33
CA VAL A 175 1.23 -9.95 -15.04
C VAL A 175 0.71 -10.97 -14.04
N GLN A 176 1.57 -11.91 -13.64
CA GLN A 176 1.29 -12.94 -12.61
C GLN A 176 -0.19 -13.44 -12.60
N PRO A 177 -0.68 -14.15 -13.64
CA PRO A 177 -2.12 -14.34 -13.87
C PRO A 177 -2.93 -14.98 -12.72
N ALA A 178 -2.27 -15.73 -11.85
CA ALA A 178 -2.87 -16.36 -10.68
C ALA A 178 -3.16 -15.38 -9.52
N THR A 179 -2.60 -14.17 -9.53
CA THR A 179 -2.76 -13.20 -8.43
C THR A 179 -4.08 -12.44 -8.48
N TRP A 180 -4.76 -12.40 -9.63
CA TRP A 180 -5.95 -11.58 -9.83
C TRP A 180 -7.23 -12.22 -9.30
N ASP A 181 -8.16 -11.40 -8.83
CA ASP A 181 -9.49 -11.75 -8.33
C ASP A 181 -10.29 -12.61 -9.32
N ILE A 182 -10.19 -12.33 -10.62
CA ILE A 182 -10.81 -13.14 -11.69
C ILE A 182 -10.31 -14.59 -11.71
N SER A 183 -9.10 -14.83 -11.17
CA SER A 183 -8.47 -16.14 -11.03
C SER A 183 -8.55 -16.66 -9.58
N GLY A 184 -9.27 -15.97 -8.69
CA GLY A 184 -9.37 -16.29 -7.26
C GLY A 184 -8.18 -15.82 -6.40
N GLY A 185 -7.29 -15.00 -6.97
CA GLY A 185 -6.17 -14.41 -6.24
C GLY A 185 -6.56 -13.15 -5.45
N PRO A 186 -5.63 -12.62 -4.62
CA PRO A 186 -5.91 -11.52 -3.70
C PRO A 186 -5.88 -10.13 -4.34
N SER A 187 -5.35 -9.99 -5.56
CA SER A 187 -5.16 -8.71 -6.22
C SER A 187 -6.39 -8.29 -7.04
N SER A 188 -6.69 -7.01 -7.08
CA SER A 188 -7.80 -6.46 -7.87
C SER A 188 -7.37 -5.22 -8.66
N VAL A 189 -8.07 -4.97 -9.76
CA VAL A 189 -7.89 -3.80 -10.61
C VAL A 189 -9.25 -3.20 -10.93
N VAL A 190 -9.39 -1.90 -10.67
CA VAL A 190 -10.62 -1.15 -10.91
C VAL A 190 -10.30 0.04 -11.82
N PRO A 191 -10.74 0.02 -13.09
CA PRO A 191 -10.65 1.17 -13.96
C PRO A 191 -11.72 2.21 -13.61
N ILE A 192 -11.31 3.47 -13.48
CA ILE A 192 -12.17 4.64 -13.25
C ILE A 192 -11.74 5.73 -14.23
N GLU A 193 -12.52 5.93 -15.30
CA GLU A 193 -12.20 6.86 -16.39
C GLU A 193 -10.78 6.66 -16.97
N ASN A 194 -9.84 7.55 -16.65
CA ASN A 194 -8.44 7.50 -17.08
C ASN A 194 -7.47 7.06 -15.97
N VAL A 195 -7.98 6.50 -14.88
CA VAL A 195 -7.19 6.01 -13.74
C VAL A 195 -7.47 4.53 -13.55
N MET A 196 -6.43 3.72 -13.30
CA MET A 196 -6.58 2.37 -12.77
C MET A 196 -6.15 2.34 -11.32
N ALA A 197 -7.09 2.01 -10.43
CA ALA A 197 -6.80 1.70 -9.04
C ALA A 197 -6.44 0.22 -8.95
N ILE A 198 -5.23 -0.10 -8.52
CA ILE A 198 -4.74 -1.48 -8.40
C ILE A 198 -4.45 -1.74 -6.93
N SER A 199 -5.10 -2.77 -6.38
CA SER A 199 -4.81 -3.29 -5.04
C SER A 199 -4.07 -4.61 -5.22
N ALA A 200 -2.78 -4.64 -4.91
CA ALA A 200 -1.92 -5.79 -5.14
C ALA A 200 -0.71 -5.76 -4.22
N THR A 201 0.08 -6.82 -4.21
CA THR A 201 1.35 -6.90 -3.48
C THR A 201 2.42 -6.02 -4.14
N ALA A 202 3.48 -5.68 -3.41
CA ALA A 202 4.52 -4.78 -3.91
C ALA A 202 5.22 -5.30 -5.19
N ASP A 203 5.48 -6.60 -5.26
CA ASP A 203 6.06 -7.26 -6.45
C ASP A 203 5.13 -7.23 -7.66
N VAL A 204 3.83 -7.47 -7.46
CA VAL A 204 2.83 -7.34 -8.53
C VAL A 204 2.75 -5.89 -9.03
N HIS A 205 2.89 -4.90 -8.14
CA HIS A 205 2.96 -3.49 -8.54
C HIS A 205 4.20 -3.17 -9.38
N ASP A 206 5.35 -3.76 -9.07
CA ASP A 206 6.57 -3.60 -9.87
C ASP A 206 6.37 -4.18 -11.28
N ASP A 207 5.79 -5.38 -11.38
CA ASP A 207 5.49 -6.02 -12.68
C ASP A 207 4.41 -5.24 -13.47
N VAL A 208 3.39 -4.71 -12.79
CA VAL A 208 2.38 -3.83 -13.38
C VAL A 208 3.05 -2.58 -13.94
N ALA A 209 3.91 -1.89 -13.17
CA ALA A 209 4.59 -0.69 -13.63
C ALA A 209 5.43 -0.96 -14.88
N GLU A 210 6.17 -2.06 -14.91
CA GLU A 210 6.95 -2.48 -16.08
C GLU A 210 6.05 -2.75 -17.30
N PHE A 211 4.93 -3.45 -17.11
CA PHE A 211 3.96 -3.73 -18.16
C PHE A 211 3.39 -2.43 -18.76
N LEU A 212 2.97 -1.49 -17.92
CA LEU A 212 2.37 -0.23 -18.35
C LEU A 212 3.36 0.64 -19.14
N ILE A 213 4.62 0.73 -18.69
CA ILE A 213 5.68 1.45 -19.42
C ILE A 213 5.90 0.85 -20.81
N LYS A 214 5.99 -0.49 -20.91
CA LYS A 214 6.18 -1.18 -22.20
C LYS A 214 4.98 -0.99 -23.12
N LEU A 215 3.77 -1.03 -22.58
CA LEU A 215 2.53 -0.84 -23.33
C LEU A 215 2.45 0.58 -23.91
N GLU A 216 2.74 1.60 -23.10
CA GLU A 216 2.72 3.00 -23.56
C GLU A 216 3.76 3.24 -24.67
N ALA A 217 4.98 2.74 -24.50
CA ALA A 217 6.04 2.85 -25.50
C ALA A 217 5.66 2.16 -26.83
N ALA A 218 5.03 0.98 -26.77
CA ALA A 218 4.55 0.28 -27.95
C ALA A 218 3.42 1.05 -28.65
N TYR A 219 2.52 1.67 -27.90
CA TYR A 219 1.41 2.44 -28.44
C TYR A 219 1.88 3.69 -29.18
N GLU A 220 2.78 4.48 -28.59
CA GLU A 220 3.33 5.68 -29.24
C GLU A 220 4.12 5.33 -30.52
N LYS A 221 4.88 4.23 -30.50
CA LYS A 221 5.56 3.74 -31.71
C LYS A 221 4.57 3.40 -32.82
N SER A 222 3.46 2.73 -32.51
CA SER A 222 2.45 2.38 -33.51
C SER A 222 1.78 3.62 -34.14
N LYS A 223 1.56 4.67 -33.34
CA LYS A 223 0.98 5.94 -33.80
C LYS A 223 1.92 6.69 -34.76
N SER A 224 3.23 6.61 -34.53
CA SER A 224 4.24 7.22 -35.40
C SER A 224 4.43 6.51 -36.75
N GLN A 225 4.11 5.20 -36.84
CA GLN A 225 4.19 4.44 -38.09
C GLN A 225 2.95 4.57 -38.97
N ASN A 226 1.82 4.98 -38.40
CA ASN A 226 0.56 5.20 -39.11
C ASN A 226 0.33 6.66 -39.55
N LYS A 227 1.38 7.51 -39.48
CA LYS A 227 1.37 8.91 -39.90
C LYS A 227 2.31 9.11 -41.08
#